data_AF-A0A8S9G682-F1
#
_entry.id   AF-A0A8S9G682-F1
#
_cell.length_a   1.000
_cell.length_b   1.000
_cell.length_c   1.000
_cell.angle_alpha   90.00
_cell.angle_beta   90.00
_cell.angle_gamma   90.00
#
_symmetry.space_group_name_H-M   'P 1'
#
loop_
_entity.id
_entity.type
_entity.pdbx_description
1 polymer ?
#
loop_
_entity_poly.entity_id
_entity_poly.type
_entity_poly.pdbx_seq_one_letter_code
_entity_poly.pdbx_strand_id
1 'polypeptide(L)'
;MFLQPAVDTFVTLQAGLKPNSIKSDFYFDMEYCVEFSTFQTLRTQTSENKLECCADVTPTESTESILEDKSFSKELLVLDLYSGCGGMSTGLNLGAKISGVDVVTKWAIDQNLAACESLKLNHPQTQVRNDSAGDFLQLLKEWGKLCKRYVRNNGHTTDTLNPENSTKEATESSSSTEDDSEPEEYEVEKLVDICYGDPDKTGERGLKFKVHWKGYSSNEDTWEPAKELSNCQDAIREFVTSGFKKNILPLPGGVGVICGGPPCQGISGYNRFRDVDSPLTDERNQQIVVFMDIVEYLKPKFVLMENVVDILRLDKGSLGRYALSRLVDMRYQARLGIITAGCYGLSQFRSRVFMWGADPNMKLPPFPLPTHDVIVRYGFPLEFERNVVAYSEGQPRDVETALVLKDAISDLPHVSNNETRERMSYESLPETDFQRYIRSTKHEEQAYEDESHQEI
;
A
#
# COMPACT_ATOMS: atom_id res chain seq x y z
N MET A 1 3.05 25.18 16.11
CA MET A 1 3.96 25.71 15.07
C MET A 1 5.25 24.90 15.13
N PHE A 2 5.58 24.16 14.07
CA PHE A 2 6.77 23.29 14.01
C PHE A 2 7.88 24.06 13.30
N LEU A 3 8.97 24.37 14.00
CA LEU A 3 10.09 25.17 13.46
C LEU A 3 11.15 24.25 12.86
N GLN A 4 11.57 24.53 11.63
CA GLN A 4 12.70 23.84 11.00
C GLN A 4 13.89 24.80 10.81
N PRO A 5 15.14 24.32 10.98
CA PRO A 5 16.31 25.12 10.69
C PRO A 5 16.39 25.44 9.19
N ALA A 6 16.61 26.71 8.85
CA ALA A 6 16.84 27.14 7.47
C ALA A 6 18.26 26.74 7.03
N VAL A 7 18.42 25.59 6.38
CA VAL A 7 19.70 25.12 5.83
C VAL A 7 19.64 25.19 4.30
N ASP A 8 20.12 26.29 3.70
CA ASP A 8 20.34 26.50 2.24
C ASP A 8 19.33 25.85 1.27
N THR A 9 18.07 25.71 1.69
CA THR A 9 16.99 25.20 0.86
C THR A 9 16.34 26.38 0.16
N PHE A 10 16.53 26.48 -1.15
CA PHE A 10 15.78 27.40 -1.99
C PHE A 10 14.28 27.03 -1.92
N VAL A 11 13.54 27.72 -1.04
CA VAL A 11 12.08 27.66 -0.99
C VAL A 11 11.56 28.24 -2.30
N THR A 12 11.10 27.38 -3.21
CA THR A 12 10.37 27.85 -4.40
C THR A 12 8.92 28.03 -3.97
N LEU A 13 8.59 29.21 -3.45
CA LEU A 13 7.21 29.60 -3.15
C LEU A 13 6.41 29.60 -4.45
N GLN A 14 5.36 28.77 -4.56
CA GLN A 14 4.33 28.91 -5.59
C GLN A 14 3.35 30.03 -5.20
N ALA A 15 3.88 31.24 -5.16
CA ALA A 15 3.15 32.47 -5.42
C ALA A 15 4.07 33.26 -6.33
N GLY A 16 3.56 33.96 -7.34
CA GLY A 16 4.35 34.67 -8.37
C GLY A 16 5.24 35.83 -7.87
N LEU A 17 5.78 35.75 -6.67
CA LEU A 17 6.80 36.60 -6.10
C LEU A 17 8.17 36.08 -6.55
N LYS A 18 8.90 36.93 -7.27
CA LYS A 18 10.31 36.69 -7.64
C LYS A 18 11.13 36.29 -6.40
N PRO A 19 12.13 35.41 -6.54
CA PRO A 19 12.96 34.94 -5.44
C PRO A 19 13.90 36.06 -4.97
N ASN A 20 13.39 36.97 -4.15
CA ASN A 20 14.20 37.83 -3.32
C ASN A 20 14.22 37.21 -1.92
N SER A 21 15.41 36.75 -1.54
CA SER A 21 15.76 36.07 -0.30
C SER A 21 15.10 36.69 0.93
N ILE A 22 14.09 36.03 1.48
CA ILE A 22 13.73 36.24 2.89
C ILE A 22 14.76 35.43 3.68
N LYS A 23 15.78 36.11 4.22
CA LYS A 23 16.68 35.52 5.20
C LYS A 23 15.91 35.39 6.51
N SER A 24 15.42 34.20 6.80
CA SER A 24 14.80 33.87 8.08
C SER A 24 15.67 32.86 8.83
N ASP A 25 15.80 33.03 10.14
CA ASP A 25 16.49 32.05 11.00
C ASP A 25 15.71 30.72 11.07
N PHE A 26 14.39 30.80 10.95
CA PHE A 26 13.47 29.66 10.94
C PHE A 26 12.34 29.88 9.95
N TYR A 27 11.78 28.80 9.43
CA TYR A 27 10.52 28.80 8.68
C TYR A 27 9.63 27.65 9.14
N PHE A 28 8.34 27.75 8.81
CA PHE A 28 7.36 26.69 9.01
C PHE A 28 6.42 26.65 7.80
N ASP A 29 6.12 25.45 7.32
CA ASP A 29 5.23 25.15 6.20
C ASP A 29 3.98 24.37 6.66
N MET A 30 4.01 23.82 7.87
CA MET A 30 2.93 23.07 8.49
C MET A 30 2.57 23.61 9.88
N GLU A 31 1.29 23.48 10.22
CA GLU A 31 0.84 23.53 11.61
C GLU A 31 0.91 22.15 12.26
N TYR A 32 1.02 22.15 13.59
CA TYR A 32 0.99 20.93 14.40
C TYR A 32 -0.10 21.07 15.45
N CYS A 33 -1.02 20.10 15.47
CA CYS A 33 -2.06 19.93 16.46
C CYS A 33 -1.80 18.68 17.28
N VAL A 34 -2.00 18.79 18.60
CA VAL A 34 -1.84 17.66 19.52
C VAL A 34 -2.88 16.57 19.23
N GLU A 35 -4.09 16.98 18.85
CA GLU A 35 -5.18 16.05 18.49
C GLU A 35 -4.79 15.21 17.27
N PHE A 36 -4.85 13.90 17.44
CA PHE A 36 -4.40 12.90 16.48
C PHE A 36 -2.94 13.10 16.00
N SER A 37 -2.11 13.83 16.75
CA SER A 37 -0.74 14.18 16.34
C SER A 37 -0.67 14.72 14.90
N THR A 38 -1.56 15.65 14.59
CA THR A 38 -1.78 16.13 13.21
C THR A 38 -0.73 17.13 12.77
N PHE A 39 -0.10 16.89 11.64
CA PHE A 39 0.71 17.82 10.86
C PHE A 39 -0.04 18.18 9.58
N GLN A 40 -0.33 19.45 9.36
CA GLN A 40 -1.18 19.90 8.25
C GLN A 40 -0.56 21.11 7.55
N THR A 41 -0.66 21.15 6.21
CA THR A 41 -0.16 22.29 5.43
C THR A 41 -0.99 23.53 5.74
N LEU A 42 -0.34 24.67 5.91
CA LEU A 42 -1.02 25.95 6.13
C LEU A 42 -1.84 26.34 4.88
N ARG A 43 -3.15 26.53 5.04
CA ARG A 43 -3.98 27.10 3.97
C ARG A 43 -3.81 28.61 3.96
N THR A 44 -3.30 29.16 2.87
CA THR A 44 -3.30 30.62 2.66
C THR A 44 -4.75 31.10 2.53
N GLN A 45 -5.20 31.90 3.49
CA GLN A 45 -6.53 32.50 3.50
C GLN A 45 -6.81 33.25 2.19
N THR A 46 -7.74 32.76 1.38
CA THR A 46 -8.58 33.65 0.58
C THR A 46 -9.56 34.29 1.54
N SER A 47 -9.63 35.63 1.51
CA SER A 47 -10.45 36.50 2.33
C SER A 47 -11.85 35.97 2.62
N GLU A 48 -12.27 36.09 3.89
CA GLU A 48 -13.59 35.74 4.44
C GLU A 48 -13.79 34.27 4.81
N ASN A 49 -13.06 33.79 5.82
CA ASN A 49 -13.62 32.94 6.88
C ASN A 49 -12.68 32.96 8.09
N LYS A 50 -13.26 32.93 9.30
CA LYS A 50 -12.51 32.95 10.57
C LYS A 50 -11.43 31.86 10.59
N LEU A 51 -10.36 32.14 11.32
CA LEU A 51 -9.29 31.19 11.63
C LEU A 51 -9.90 29.97 12.35
N GLU A 52 -10.28 28.92 11.61
CA GLU A 52 -10.61 27.62 12.17
C GLU A 52 -9.33 27.01 12.72
N CYS A 53 -9.08 27.27 14.01
CA CYS A 53 -8.14 26.49 14.80
C CYS A 53 -8.64 25.04 14.81
N CYS A 54 -7.75 24.04 14.85
CA CYS A 54 -8.13 22.63 14.98
C CYS A 54 -9.03 22.29 16.19
N ALA A 55 -9.25 23.24 17.11
CA ALA A 55 -10.24 23.13 18.18
C ALA A 55 -11.71 23.26 17.69
N ASP A 56 -11.93 23.84 16.51
CA ASP A 56 -13.26 23.98 15.88
C ASP A 56 -13.52 22.89 14.82
N VAL A 57 -12.60 21.93 14.64
CA VAL A 57 -12.94 20.64 14.03
C VAL A 57 -13.67 19.83 15.11
N THR A 58 -14.88 20.27 15.46
CA THR A 58 -15.86 19.33 15.97
C THR A 58 -15.93 18.18 14.96
N PRO A 59 -15.98 16.92 15.40
CA PRO A 59 -16.14 15.78 14.50
C PRO A 59 -17.49 15.77 13.72
N THR A 60 -18.17 16.91 13.65
CA THR A 60 -19.45 17.13 12.98
C THR A 60 -19.31 17.46 11.51
N GLU A 61 -18.10 17.59 10.95
CA GLU A 61 -17.97 17.66 9.50
C GLU A 61 -18.40 16.32 8.90
N SER A 62 -19.66 16.29 8.45
CA SER A 62 -20.14 15.30 7.50
C SER A 62 -19.16 15.26 6.33
N THR A 63 -18.93 14.06 5.80
CA THR A 63 -18.11 13.81 4.61
C THR A 63 -18.56 14.65 3.40
N GLU A 64 -19.71 15.31 3.46
CA GLU A 64 -20.25 16.23 2.47
C GLU A 64 -19.30 17.40 2.13
N SER A 65 -18.55 17.95 3.08
CA SER A 65 -17.60 19.05 2.79
C SER A 65 -16.36 18.61 1.98
N ILE A 66 -16.17 17.29 1.82
CA ILE A 66 -15.15 16.70 0.93
C ILE A 66 -15.72 16.57 -0.50
N LEU A 67 -17.05 16.48 -0.66
CA LEU A 67 -17.72 16.24 -1.94
C LEU A 67 -17.76 17.46 -2.87
N GLU A 68 -17.52 18.67 -2.37
CA GLU A 68 -17.55 19.89 -3.20
C GLU A 68 -16.32 20.06 -4.09
N ASP A 69 -15.22 19.35 -3.81
CA ASP A 69 -14.04 19.35 -4.66
C ASP A 69 -14.17 18.26 -5.76
N LYS A 70 -14.98 18.57 -6.78
CA LYS A 70 -15.17 17.75 -8.01
C LYS A 70 -13.90 17.67 -8.88
N SER A 71 -12.71 17.59 -8.31
CA SER A 71 -11.43 17.63 -9.05
C SER A 71 -10.73 16.29 -9.21
N PHE A 72 -11.18 15.20 -8.57
CA PHE A 72 -10.65 13.86 -8.86
C PHE A 72 -11.30 13.26 -10.10
N SER A 73 -10.98 13.81 -11.28
CA SER A 73 -11.42 13.26 -12.56
C SER A 73 -10.70 11.96 -12.96
N LYS A 74 -9.89 11.37 -12.07
CA LYS A 74 -8.97 10.28 -12.41
C LYS A 74 -8.89 9.25 -11.28
N GLU A 75 -9.01 7.99 -11.67
CA GLU A 75 -8.77 6.78 -10.89
C GLU A 75 -7.45 6.89 -10.06
N LEU A 76 -7.55 6.60 -8.76
CA LEU A 76 -6.41 6.52 -7.84
C LEU A 76 -5.96 5.06 -7.71
N LEU A 77 -4.80 4.77 -8.30
CA LEU A 77 -4.20 3.44 -8.25
C LEU A 77 -3.60 3.17 -6.87
N VAL A 78 -3.97 2.04 -6.26
CA VAL A 78 -3.46 1.59 -4.97
C VAL A 78 -2.36 0.54 -5.14
N LEU A 79 -1.30 0.70 -4.35
CA LEU A 79 -0.33 -0.35 -4.03
C LEU A 79 -0.57 -0.80 -2.58
N ASP A 80 -0.97 -2.05 -2.40
CA ASP A 80 -1.18 -2.68 -1.09
C ASP A 80 0.07 -3.49 -0.70
N LEU A 81 0.78 -3.06 0.33
CA LEU A 81 1.99 -3.69 0.85
C LEU A 81 1.65 -4.54 2.07
N TYR A 82 2.20 -5.75 2.14
CA TYR A 82 1.87 -6.72 3.19
C TYR A 82 0.36 -7.03 3.17
N SER A 83 -0.17 -7.24 1.96
CA SER A 83 -1.60 -7.18 1.68
C SER A 83 -2.42 -8.25 2.39
N GLY A 84 -1.80 -9.35 2.81
CA GLY A 84 -2.51 -10.56 3.22
C GLY A 84 -3.49 -10.97 2.13
N CYS A 85 -4.70 -11.34 2.52
CA CYS A 85 -5.80 -11.62 1.61
C CYS A 85 -6.52 -10.36 1.06
N GLY A 86 -6.05 -9.15 1.41
CA GLY A 86 -6.55 -7.89 0.84
C GLY A 86 -7.70 -7.23 1.63
N GLY A 87 -7.82 -7.49 2.93
CA GLY A 87 -8.91 -6.90 3.73
C GLY A 87 -8.90 -5.36 3.74
N MET A 88 -7.73 -4.75 3.94
CA MET A 88 -7.59 -3.30 3.98
C MET A 88 -7.81 -2.65 2.60
N SER A 89 -7.20 -3.17 1.54
CA SER A 89 -7.39 -2.65 0.17
C SER A 89 -8.83 -2.83 -0.32
N THR A 90 -9.48 -3.95 -0.01
CA THR A 90 -10.89 -4.17 -0.33
C THR A 90 -11.77 -3.15 0.37
N GLY A 91 -11.62 -2.98 1.69
CA GLY A 91 -12.39 -1.99 2.45
C GLY A 91 -12.14 -0.55 1.98
N LEU A 92 -10.90 -0.22 1.63
CA LEU A 92 -10.55 1.09 1.09
C LEU A 92 -11.24 1.37 -0.25
N ASN A 93 -11.23 0.41 -1.18
CA ASN A 93 -11.90 0.56 -2.48
C ASN A 93 -13.43 0.73 -2.30
N LEU A 94 -14.05 -0.09 -1.44
CA LEU A 94 -15.49 0.01 -1.16
C LEU A 94 -15.86 1.36 -0.55
N GLY A 95 -15.15 1.79 0.49
CA GLY A 95 -15.43 3.08 1.15
C GLY A 95 -15.17 4.29 0.24
N ALA A 96 -14.14 4.25 -0.60
CA ALA A 96 -13.86 5.31 -1.55
C ALA A 96 -14.94 5.41 -2.64
N LYS A 97 -15.45 4.27 -3.12
CA LYS A 97 -16.54 4.21 -4.10
C LYS A 97 -17.81 4.89 -3.59
N ILE A 98 -18.18 4.65 -2.32
CA ILE A 98 -19.31 5.33 -1.65
C ILE A 98 -19.08 6.85 -1.61
N SER A 99 -17.83 7.28 -1.45
CA SER A 99 -17.45 8.70 -1.43
C SER A 99 -17.33 9.32 -2.84
N GLY A 100 -17.70 8.61 -3.91
CA GLY A 100 -17.59 9.07 -5.29
C GLY A 100 -16.14 9.14 -5.83
N VAL A 101 -15.19 8.51 -5.14
CA VAL A 101 -13.78 8.47 -5.55
C VAL A 101 -13.44 7.08 -6.08
N ASP A 102 -12.96 7.02 -7.32
CA ASP A 102 -12.53 5.75 -7.93
C ASP A 102 -11.14 5.37 -7.44
N VAL A 103 -11.07 4.42 -6.51
CA VAL A 103 -9.83 3.86 -5.95
C VAL A 103 -9.74 2.40 -6.35
N VAL A 104 -8.65 2.04 -7.03
CA VAL A 104 -8.48 0.70 -7.61
C VAL A 104 -7.15 0.11 -7.19
N THR A 105 -7.21 -1.03 -6.50
CA THR A 105 -6.02 -1.81 -6.17
C THR A 105 -5.39 -2.39 -7.42
N LYS A 106 -4.26 -1.81 -7.82
CA LYS A 106 -3.55 -2.18 -9.04
C LYS A 106 -2.44 -3.18 -8.75
N TRP A 107 -1.76 -3.03 -7.61
CA TRP A 107 -0.66 -3.90 -7.19
C TRP A 107 -0.86 -4.33 -5.74
N ALA A 108 -0.54 -5.58 -5.44
CA ALA A 108 -0.56 -6.11 -4.08
C ALA A 108 0.66 -7.01 -3.86
N ILE A 109 1.36 -6.82 -2.74
CA ILE A 109 2.62 -7.50 -2.43
C ILE A 109 2.48 -8.24 -1.09
N ASP A 110 2.69 -9.56 -1.11
CA ASP A 110 2.77 -10.37 0.10
C ASP A 110 3.72 -11.56 -0.09
N GLN A 111 4.40 -11.98 0.98
CA GLN A 111 5.31 -13.12 0.95
C GLN A 111 4.60 -14.48 1.15
N ASN A 112 3.34 -14.49 1.59
CA ASN A 112 2.55 -15.70 1.77
C ASN A 112 1.75 -16.04 0.50
N LEU A 113 2.02 -17.21 -0.07
CA LEU A 113 1.37 -17.65 -1.31
C LEU A 113 -0.15 -17.81 -1.18
N ALA A 114 -0.64 -18.44 -0.10
CA ALA A 114 -2.08 -18.63 0.11
C ALA A 114 -2.84 -17.30 0.26
N ALA A 115 -2.19 -16.30 0.86
CA ALA A 115 -2.72 -14.94 0.95
C ALA A 115 -2.79 -14.28 -0.45
N CYS A 116 -1.74 -14.42 -1.26
CA CYS A 116 -1.72 -13.94 -2.64
C CYS A 116 -2.81 -14.60 -3.49
N GLU A 117 -2.97 -15.92 -3.40
CA GLU A 117 -4.00 -16.68 -4.11
C GLU A 117 -5.41 -16.21 -3.72
N SER A 118 -5.65 -16.00 -2.42
CA SER A 118 -6.92 -15.48 -1.92
C SER A 118 -7.23 -14.08 -2.46
N LEU A 119 -6.25 -13.18 -2.47
CA LEU A 119 -6.42 -11.83 -2.99
C LEU A 119 -6.67 -11.86 -4.51
N LYS A 120 -5.89 -12.66 -5.25
CA LYS A 120 -6.02 -12.82 -6.71
C LYS A 120 -7.37 -13.40 -7.12
N LEU A 121 -7.91 -14.33 -6.33
CA LEU A 121 -9.24 -14.91 -6.55
C LEU A 121 -10.35 -13.85 -6.45
N ASN A 122 -10.24 -12.94 -5.48
CA ASN A 122 -11.24 -11.89 -5.25
C ASN A 122 -11.05 -10.67 -6.17
N HIS A 123 -9.82 -10.41 -6.61
CA HIS A 123 -9.41 -9.25 -7.41
C HIS A 123 -8.55 -9.68 -8.62
N PRO A 124 -9.14 -10.31 -9.65
CA PRO A 124 -8.39 -10.89 -10.77
C PRO A 124 -7.60 -9.85 -11.59
N GLN A 125 -8.05 -8.60 -11.60
CA GLN A 125 -7.40 -7.47 -12.27
C GLN A 125 -6.13 -6.97 -11.57
N THR A 126 -5.95 -7.28 -10.28
CA THR A 126 -4.81 -6.83 -9.46
C THR A 126 -3.55 -7.60 -9.85
N GLN A 127 -2.43 -6.89 -9.96
CA GLN A 127 -1.10 -7.48 -10.10
C GLN A 127 -0.61 -7.92 -8.72
N VAL A 128 -0.91 -9.17 -8.37
CA VAL A 128 -0.54 -9.76 -7.08
C VAL A 128 0.83 -10.43 -7.22
N ARG A 129 1.75 -10.10 -6.33
CA ARG A 129 3.12 -10.61 -6.37
C ARG A 129 3.47 -11.31 -5.07
N ASN A 130 3.95 -12.54 -5.19
CA ASN A 130 4.45 -13.30 -4.05
C ASN A 130 5.91 -12.96 -3.75
N ASP A 131 6.16 -11.71 -3.36
CA ASP A 131 7.50 -11.16 -3.15
C ASP A 131 7.64 -10.65 -1.70
N SER A 132 8.86 -10.59 -1.19
CA SER A 132 9.14 -9.78 0.00
C SER A 132 9.08 -8.29 -0.37
N ALA A 133 8.64 -7.42 0.55
CA ALA A 133 8.60 -5.98 0.29
C ALA A 133 9.99 -5.40 -0.03
N GLY A 134 11.04 -5.94 0.60
CA GLY A 134 12.42 -5.51 0.34
C GLY A 134 12.91 -5.88 -1.06
N ASP A 135 12.59 -7.09 -1.52
CA ASP A 135 12.87 -7.51 -2.90
C ASP A 135 12.05 -6.69 -3.90
N PHE A 136 10.78 -6.44 -3.60
CA PHE A 136 9.92 -5.60 -4.42
C PHE A 136 10.50 -4.18 -4.59
N LEU A 137 11.02 -3.56 -3.53
CA LEU A 137 11.69 -2.26 -3.63
C LEU A 137 12.91 -2.30 -4.58
N GLN A 138 13.71 -3.37 -4.54
CA GLN A 138 14.84 -3.52 -5.48
C GLN A 138 14.36 -3.75 -6.91
N LEU A 139 13.31 -4.54 -7.09
CA LEU A 139 12.65 -4.74 -8.38
C LEU A 139 12.17 -3.40 -8.96
N LEU A 140 11.54 -2.53 -8.16
CA LEU A 140 11.10 -1.21 -8.61
C LEU A 140 12.25 -0.32 -9.08
N LYS A 141 13.42 -0.41 -8.41
CA LYS A 141 14.63 0.32 -8.79
C LYS A 141 15.21 -0.19 -10.11
N GLU A 142 15.32 -1.50 -10.28
CA GLU A 142 15.78 -2.11 -11.53
C GLU A 142 14.80 -1.90 -12.69
N TRP A 143 13.50 -2.01 -12.42
CA TRP A 143 12.43 -1.68 -13.37
C TRP A 143 12.56 -0.24 -13.87
N GLY A 144 12.81 0.71 -12.97
CA GLY A 144 13.08 2.10 -13.34
C GLY A 144 14.28 2.27 -14.28
N LYS A 145 15.34 1.47 -14.12
CA LYS A 145 16.50 1.47 -15.03
C LYS A 145 16.14 0.87 -16.38
N LEU A 146 15.42 -0.26 -16.40
CA LEU A 146 14.96 -0.90 -17.63
C LEU A 146 14.06 0.00 -18.45
N CYS A 147 13.06 0.65 -17.82
CA CYS A 147 12.18 1.59 -18.52
C CYS A 147 12.95 2.80 -19.08
N LYS A 148 13.94 3.33 -18.35
CA LYS A 148 14.80 4.39 -18.87
C LYS A 148 15.57 3.93 -20.12
N ARG A 149 16.11 2.70 -20.09
CA ARG A 149 16.89 2.13 -21.19
C ARG A 149 16.07 1.85 -22.45
N TYR A 150 14.91 1.20 -22.31
CA TYR A 150 14.17 0.66 -23.45
C TYR A 150 12.92 1.47 -23.85
N VAL A 151 12.37 2.30 -22.95
CA VAL A 151 11.15 3.09 -23.25
C VAL A 151 11.48 4.54 -23.55
N ARG A 152 12.34 5.20 -22.75
CA ARG A 152 12.64 6.64 -22.91
C ARG A 152 13.61 6.96 -24.04
N ASN A 153 14.48 6.03 -24.43
CA ASN A 153 15.46 6.24 -25.50
C ASN A 153 14.89 6.06 -26.93
N ASN A 154 13.61 5.72 -27.10
CA ASN A 154 12.97 5.61 -28.42
C ASN A 154 12.64 6.97 -29.09
N GLY A 155 13.06 8.11 -28.49
CA GLY A 155 12.87 9.45 -29.06
C GLY A 155 13.92 9.89 -30.07
N HIS A 156 15.09 9.24 -30.14
CA HIS A 156 16.15 9.56 -31.10
C HIS A 156 17.08 8.36 -31.27
N THR A 157 16.84 7.54 -32.30
CA THR A 157 17.91 6.94 -33.11
C THR A 157 17.30 6.46 -34.41
N THR A 158 17.56 7.23 -35.45
CA THR A 158 17.55 6.80 -36.85
C THR A 158 18.34 5.51 -37.01
N ASP A 159 17.79 4.61 -37.83
CA ASP A 159 18.47 3.46 -38.41
C ASP A 159 19.93 3.78 -38.76
N THR A 160 20.84 3.02 -38.18
CA THR A 160 22.14 2.77 -38.79
C THR A 160 22.55 1.34 -38.44
N LEU A 161 22.03 0.42 -39.26
CA LEU A 161 22.63 -0.87 -39.48
C LEU A 161 24.07 -0.63 -39.99
N ASN A 162 25.07 -1.00 -39.20
CA ASN A 162 26.40 -1.27 -39.72
C ASN A 162 26.58 -2.80 -39.78
N PRO A 163 26.65 -3.39 -40.99
CA PRO A 163 27.14 -4.74 -41.18
C PRO A 163 28.68 -4.73 -41.11
N GLU A 164 29.28 -5.94 -41.03
CA GLU A 164 30.73 -6.24 -41.03
C GLU A 164 31.35 -6.37 -39.62
N ASN A 165 32.02 -7.45 -39.22
CA ASN A 165 32.78 -8.43 -40.00
C ASN A 165 32.68 -9.85 -39.42
N SER A 166 32.35 -10.79 -40.31
CA SER A 166 32.64 -12.21 -40.19
C SER A 166 34.11 -12.47 -40.51
N THR A 167 34.88 -12.93 -39.53
CA THR A 167 36.17 -13.59 -39.78
C THR A 167 36.13 -14.99 -39.18
N LYS A 168 36.01 -15.97 -40.08
CA LYS A 168 36.25 -17.38 -39.81
C LYS A 168 37.76 -17.57 -39.60
N GLU A 169 38.17 -17.92 -38.39
CA GLU A 169 39.46 -18.60 -38.18
C GLU A 169 39.18 -20.06 -37.86
N ALA A 170 39.59 -20.93 -38.79
CA ALA A 170 39.59 -22.36 -38.63
C ALA A 170 40.89 -22.75 -37.91
N THR A 171 40.77 -23.37 -36.75
CA THR A 171 41.87 -24.07 -36.09
C THR A 171 41.43 -25.51 -35.86
N GLU A 172 41.95 -26.41 -36.69
CA GLU A 172 41.87 -27.85 -36.47
C GLU A 172 42.86 -28.26 -35.38
N SER A 173 42.38 -28.93 -34.33
CA SER A 173 43.21 -29.82 -33.53
C SER A 173 42.41 -30.99 -32.98
N SER A 174 42.70 -32.14 -33.56
CA SER A 174 42.45 -33.54 -33.20
C SER A 174 41.89 -33.89 -31.80
N SER A 175 40.73 -34.55 -31.85
CA SER A 175 40.30 -35.78 -31.16
C SER A 175 40.93 -36.18 -29.81
N SER A 176 40.09 -36.18 -28.77
CA SER A 176 40.02 -37.28 -27.80
C SER A 176 38.55 -37.51 -27.42
N THR A 177 38.12 -38.75 -27.58
CA THR A 177 36.78 -39.32 -27.37
C THR A 177 36.30 -39.21 -25.93
N GLU A 178 35.26 -38.42 -25.65
CA GLU A 178 34.41 -38.51 -24.46
C GLU A 178 32.95 -38.09 -24.81
N ASP A 179 32.00 -38.97 -24.49
CA ASP A 179 30.53 -38.82 -24.41
C ASP A 179 29.84 -37.72 -25.27
N ASP A 180 29.30 -38.12 -26.42
CA ASP A 180 28.35 -37.31 -27.21
C ASP A 180 26.95 -37.37 -26.58
N SER A 181 26.64 -36.46 -25.66
CA SER A 181 25.30 -35.87 -25.62
C SER A 181 25.44 -34.41 -26.07
N GLU A 182 25.00 -34.11 -27.28
CA GLU A 182 24.85 -32.72 -27.74
C GLU A 182 24.09 -31.94 -26.64
N PRO A 183 24.59 -30.78 -26.18
CA PRO A 183 23.84 -29.98 -25.23
C PRO A 183 22.50 -29.63 -25.87
N GLU A 184 21.40 -30.02 -25.23
CA GLU A 184 20.06 -29.66 -25.68
C GLU A 184 19.98 -28.13 -25.83
N GLU A 185 19.82 -27.65 -27.07
CA GLU A 185 19.71 -26.22 -27.34
C GLU A 185 18.29 -25.75 -27.01
N TYR A 186 18.17 -24.91 -25.98
CA TYR A 186 16.91 -24.29 -25.58
C TYR A 186 16.77 -22.89 -26.19
N GLU A 187 15.65 -22.62 -26.87
CA GLU A 187 15.35 -21.32 -27.48
C GLU A 187 14.31 -20.55 -26.66
N VAL A 188 14.63 -19.30 -26.30
CA VAL A 188 13.72 -18.38 -25.62
C VAL A 188 12.61 -17.94 -26.59
N GLU A 189 11.34 -18.25 -26.28
CA GLU A 189 10.20 -17.74 -27.06
C GLU A 189 9.84 -16.31 -26.63
N LYS A 190 9.65 -16.10 -25.31
CA LYS A 190 9.29 -14.80 -24.74
C LYS A 190 9.55 -14.76 -23.24
N LEU A 191 9.55 -13.56 -22.68
CA LEU A 191 9.57 -13.35 -21.22
C LEU A 191 8.13 -13.12 -20.74
N VAL A 192 7.76 -13.74 -19.62
CA VAL A 192 6.39 -13.71 -19.10
C VAL A 192 6.26 -13.01 -17.76
N ASP A 193 7.33 -12.95 -16.96
CA ASP A 193 7.37 -12.25 -15.68
C ASP A 193 8.79 -11.75 -15.35
N ILE A 194 8.91 -10.93 -14.30
CA ILE A 194 10.14 -10.36 -13.78
C ILE A 194 10.08 -10.36 -12.25
N CYS A 195 11.19 -10.67 -11.59
CA CYS A 195 11.30 -10.52 -10.13
C CYS A 195 12.71 -10.05 -9.76
N TYR A 196 12.85 -9.62 -8.52
CA TYR A 196 14.16 -9.46 -7.89
C TYR A 196 14.20 -10.41 -6.70
N GLY A 197 15.31 -11.11 -6.50
CA GLY A 197 15.44 -12.06 -5.41
C GLY A 197 16.03 -13.38 -5.89
N ASP A 198 15.64 -14.44 -5.20
CA ASP A 198 16.04 -15.82 -5.50
C ASP A 198 14.82 -16.76 -5.39
N PRO A 199 13.89 -16.69 -6.36
CA PRO A 199 12.62 -17.43 -6.31
C PRO A 199 12.84 -18.95 -6.21
N ASP A 200 13.88 -19.47 -6.84
CA ASP A 200 14.21 -20.89 -6.87
C ASP A 200 15.18 -21.33 -5.75
N LYS A 201 15.54 -20.43 -4.82
CA LYS A 201 16.43 -20.70 -3.67
C LYS A 201 17.79 -21.27 -4.09
N THR A 202 18.32 -20.80 -5.20
CA THR A 202 19.61 -21.19 -5.79
C THR A 202 20.82 -20.64 -5.03
N GLY A 203 20.62 -19.66 -4.15
CA GLY A 203 21.66 -18.85 -3.51
C GLY A 203 22.02 -17.59 -4.29
N GLU A 204 21.54 -17.44 -5.53
CA GLU A 204 21.85 -16.29 -6.39
C GLU A 204 20.73 -15.26 -6.38
N ARG A 205 20.92 -14.21 -5.56
CA ARG A 205 19.99 -13.09 -5.46
C ARG A 205 20.25 -12.06 -6.57
N GLY A 206 19.22 -11.70 -7.33
CA GLY A 206 19.35 -10.68 -8.37
C GLY A 206 18.07 -10.47 -9.17
N LEU A 207 18.18 -9.67 -10.24
CA LEU A 207 17.09 -9.49 -11.20
C LEU A 207 16.96 -10.75 -12.06
N LYS A 208 15.78 -11.34 -12.11
CA LYS A 208 15.47 -12.53 -12.92
C LYS A 208 14.24 -12.28 -13.79
N PHE A 209 14.19 -12.95 -14.94
CA PHE A 209 13.02 -12.99 -15.80
C PHE A 209 12.49 -14.41 -15.85
N LYS A 210 11.16 -14.55 -15.88
CA LYS A 210 10.54 -15.84 -16.14
C LYS A 210 10.47 -16.03 -17.65
N VAL A 211 11.12 -17.08 -18.12
CA VAL A 211 11.29 -17.41 -19.53
C VAL A 211 10.25 -18.46 -19.93
N HIS A 212 9.59 -18.23 -21.06
CA HIS A 212 8.80 -19.24 -21.75
C HIS A 212 9.63 -19.79 -22.91
N TRP A 213 9.84 -21.11 -22.91
CA TRP A 213 10.68 -21.83 -23.86
C TRP A 213 9.89 -22.26 -25.08
N LYS A 214 10.48 -22.11 -26.27
CA LYS A 214 9.81 -22.40 -27.53
C LYS A 214 9.46 -23.88 -27.64
N GLY A 215 8.18 -24.18 -27.85
CA GLY A 215 7.68 -25.55 -27.97
C GLY A 215 7.36 -26.24 -26.64
N TYR A 216 7.52 -25.54 -25.52
CA TYR A 216 7.20 -26.03 -24.18
C TYR A 216 5.88 -25.46 -23.65
N SER A 217 5.33 -26.12 -22.63
CA SER A 217 4.11 -25.64 -21.95
C SER A 217 4.44 -24.57 -20.90
N SER A 218 3.44 -23.77 -20.50
CA SER A 218 3.61 -22.74 -19.46
C SER A 218 4.03 -23.27 -18.08
N ASN A 219 3.88 -24.58 -17.85
CA ASN A 219 4.29 -25.23 -16.60
C ASN A 219 5.81 -25.45 -16.53
N GLU A 220 6.49 -25.29 -17.67
CA GLU A 220 7.92 -25.48 -17.84
C GLU A 220 8.65 -24.12 -17.90
N ASP A 221 7.95 -23.02 -17.64
CA ASP A 221 8.54 -21.69 -17.56
C ASP A 221 9.48 -21.59 -16.34
N THR A 222 10.74 -21.21 -16.56
CA THR A 222 11.78 -21.13 -15.52
C THR A 222 12.25 -19.69 -15.27
N TRP A 223 12.82 -19.42 -14.09
CA TRP A 223 13.41 -18.12 -13.77
C TRP A 223 14.89 -18.07 -14.12
N GLU A 224 15.25 -17.23 -15.08
CA GLU A 224 16.63 -17.07 -15.53
C GLU A 224 17.23 -15.73 -15.06
N PRO A 225 18.49 -15.70 -14.58
CA PRO A 225 19.18 -14.47 -14.26
C PRO A 225 19.24 -13.50 -15.45
N ALA A 226 18.92 -12.22 -15.23
CA ALA A 226 18.94 -11.22 -16.28
C ALA A 226 20.31 -11.03 -16.95
N LYS A 227 21.40 -11.44 -16.27
CA LYS A 227 22.77 -11.39 -16.79
C LYS A 227 23.03 -12.47 -17.85
N GLU A 228 22.35 -13.61 -17.74
CA GLU A 228 22.52 -14.76 -18.63
C GLU A 228 21.74 -14.57 -19.93
N LEU A 229 20.63 -13.82 -19.87
CA LEU A 229 19.83 -13.41 -21.03
C LEU A 229 20.46 -12.27 -21.87
N SER A 230 21.79 -12.17 -21.87
CA SER A 230 22.53 -11.09 -22.54
C SER A 230 22.33 -11.09 -24.07
N ASN A 231 22.13 -12.26 -24.67
CA ASN A 231 21.81 -12.48 -26.09
C ASN A 231 20.32 -12.24 -26.43
N CYS A 232 19.43 -12.12 -25.44
CA CYS A 232 17.98 -11.96 -25.63
C CYS A 232 17.49 -10.50 -25.45
N GLN A 233 18.28 -9.51 -25.89
CA GLN A 233 17.97 -8.08 -25.66
C GLN A 233 16.63 -7.64 -26.26
N ASP A 234 16.23 -8.20 -27.40
CA ASP A 234 14.97 -7.85 -28.05
C ASP A 234 13.76 -8.37 -27.27
N ALA A 235 13.83 -9.60 -26.72
CA ALA A 235 12.81 -10.14 -25.82
C ALA A 235 12.67 -9.31 -24.54
N ILE A 236 13.80 -8.87 -23.95
CA ILE A 236 13.79 -7.96 -22.80
C ILE A 236 13.14 -6.62 -23.17
N ARG A 237 13.50 -6.04 -24.32
CA ARG A 237 12.92 -4.78 -24.80
C ARG A 237 11.41 -4.88 -25.00
N GLU A 238 10.95 -5.96 -25.64
CA GLU A 238 9.53 -6.21 -25.87
C GLU A 238 8.77 -6.34 -24.55
N PHE A 239 9.28 -7.17 -23.63
CA PHE A 239 8.68 -7.36 -22.31
C PHE A 239 8.59 -6.05 -21.53
N VAL A 240 9.69 -5.29 -21.44
CA VAL A 240 9.73 -4.01 -20.72
C VAL A 240 8.78 -2.99 -21.34
N THR A 241 8.73 -2.89 -22.67
CA THR A 241 7.85 -1.94 -23.37
C THR A 241 6.37 -2.30 -23.19
N SER A 242 6.04 -3.58 -23.29
CA SER A 242 4.68 -4.10 -23.08
C SER A 242 4.26 -3.94 -21.62
N GLY A 243 5.13 -4.31 -20.68
CA GLY A 243 4.93 -4.19 -19.24
C GLY A 243 4.74 -2.74 -18.80
N PHE A 244 5.52 -1.80 -19.35
CA PHE A 244 5.35 -0.37 -19.11
C PHE A 244 3.98 0.13 -19.57
N LYS A 245 3.55 -0.23 -20.79
CA LYS A 245 2.23 0.15 -21.31
C LYS A 245 1.08 -0.43 -20.48
N LYS A 246 1.22 -1.67 -20.01
CA LYS A 246 0.23 -2.36 -19.14
C LYS A 246 0.30 -1.94 -17.68
N ASN A 247 1.30 -1.14 -17.31
CA ASN A 247 1.59 -0.70 -15.95
C ASN A 247 1.71 -1.88 -14.96
N ILE A 248 2.49 -2.91 -15.32
CA ILE A 248 2.66 -4.13 -14.50
C ILE A 248 3.41 -3.88 -13.20
N LEU A 249 4.27 -2.85 -13.17
CA LEU A 249 5.02 -2.39 -12.01
C LEU A 249 4.98 -0.86 -11.97
N PRO A 250 4.76 -0.26 -10.79
CA PRO A 250 4.68 1.19 -10.67
C PRO A 250 6.06 1.86 -10.85
N LEU A 251 6.04 3.10 -11.31
CA LEU A 251 7.17 4.02 -11.28
C LEU A 251 6.85 5.20 -10.36
N PRO A 252 7.85 5.97 -9.88
CA PRO A 252 7.59 7.15 -9.07
C PRO A 252 6.57 8.10 -9.71
N GLY A 253 5.57 8.53 -8.92
CA GLY A 253 4.41 9.32 -9.39
C GLY A 253 3.28 8.52 -10.06
N GLY A 254 3.45 7.20 -10.23
CA GLY A 254 2.45 6.29 -10.82
C GLY A 254 1.48 5.66 -9.82
N VAL A 255 1.65 5.92 -8.52
CA VAL A 255 0.81 5.37 -7.44
C VAL A 255 0.02 6.51 -6.78
N GLY A 256 -1.30 6.34 -6.67
CA GLY A 256 -2.17 7.28 -5.98
C GLY A 256 -2.14 7.09 -4.47
N VAL A 257 -2.29 5.84 -4.02
CA VAL A 257 -2.33 5.48 -2.60
C VAL A 257 -1.38 4.31 -2.34
N ILE A 258 -0.61 4.39 -1.26
CA ILE A 258 0.04 3.21 -0.68
C ILE A 258 -0.68 2.89 0.62
N CYS A 259 -1.20 1.67 0.75
CA CYS A 259 -1.65 1.13 2.03
C CYS A 259 -0.77 -0.05 2.45
N GLY A 260 -0.67 -0.31 3.74
CA GLY A 260 0.00 -1.52 4.21
C GLY A 260 0.12 -1.66 5.72
N GLY A 261 0.24 -2.92 6.17
CA GLY A 261 0.40 -3.29 7.57
C GLY A 261 1.78 -3.90 7.84
N PRO A 262 2.87 -3.11 7.87
CA PRO A 262 4.22 -3.66 8.03
C PRO A 262 4.34 -4.43 9.35
N PRO A 263 4.70 -5.73 9.32
CA PRO A 263 4.75 -6.53 10.54
C PRO A 263 5.86 -6.05 11.46
N CYS A 264 5.52 -5.82 12.73
CA CYS A 264 6.46 -5.52 13.80
C CYS A 264 6.36 -6.63 14.85
N GLN A 265 7.17 -7.69 14.72
CA GLN A 265 7.04 -8.88 15.57
C GLN A 265 7.87 -8.78 16.87
N GLY A 266 8.82 -7.83 16.94
CA GLY A 266 9.65 -7.62 18.12
C GLY A 266 8.89 -6.99 19.30
N ILE A 267 7.69 -6.43 19.06
CA ILE A 267 7.02 -5.54 20.02
C ILE A 267 5.86 -6.15 20.81
N SER A 268 5.48 -7.40 20.50
CA SER A 268 4.34 -8.07 21.15
C SER A 268 4.75 -9.31 21.94
N GLY A 269 3.91 -9.70 22.91
CA GLY A 269 4.07 -10.93 23.70
C GLY A 269 5.41 -11.02 24.45
N TYR A 270 6.09 -12.16 24.31
CA TYR A 270 7.37 -12.46 24.98
C TYR A 270 8.55 -11.61 24.46
N ASN A 271 8.43 -11.02 23.26
CA ASN A 271 9.53 -10.25 22.65
C ASN A 271 9.62 -8.81 23.19
N ARG A 272 8.57 -8.32 23.84
CA ARG A 272 8.43 -6.93 24.35
C ARG A 272 9.56 -6.48 25.28
N PHE A 273 10.36 -7.39 25.83
CA PHE A 273 11.44 -7.09 26.78
C PHE A 273 12.86 -7.33 26.26
N ARG A 274 13.03 -7.75 24.99
CA ARG A 274 14.36 -8.16 24.49
C ARG A 274 15.22 -7.00 24.01
N ASP A 275 14.69 -6.15 23.13
CA ASP A 275 15.44 -5.08 22.46
C ASP A 275 14.77 -3.72 22.71
N VAL A 276 14.52 -3.42 23.99
CA VAL A 276 13.68 -2.29 24.42
C VAL A 276 14.29 -0.95 24.06
N ASP A 277 15.61 -0.80 24.20
CA ASP A 277 16.29 0.50 24.03
C ASP A 277 16.58 0.84 22.56
N SER A 278 16.41 -0.11 21.64
CA SER A 278 16.62 0.11 20.19
C SER A 278 15.72 -0.77 19.33
N PRO A 279 14.38 -0.58 19.35
CA PRO A 279 13.48 -1.47 18.63
C PRO A 279 13.71 -1.54 17.11
N LEU A 280 14.30 -0.49 16.51
CA LEU A 280 14.62 -0.46 15.08
C LEU A 280 15.87 -1.27 14.71
N THR A 281 16.74 -1.61 15.67
CA THR A 281 17.88 -2.50 15.40
C THR A 281 17.45 -3.97 15.35
N ASP A 282 16.26 -4.28 15.86
CA ASP A 282 15.65 -5.61 15.72
C ASP A 282 15.18 -5.82 14.27
N GLU A 283 15.76 -6.82 13.60
CA GLU A 283 15.41 -7.22 12.22
C GLU A 283 13.91 -7.45 12.05
N ARG A 284 13.22 -7.90 13.11
CA ARG A 284 11.77 -8.16 13.10
C ARG A 284 10.90 -6.91 13.03
N ASN A 285 11.49 -5.73 13.21
CA ASN A 285 10.82 -4.43 13.09
C ASN A 285 11.28 -3.66 11.84
N GLN A 286 12.24 -4.17 11.07
CA GLN A 286 12.77 -3.49 9.88
C GLN A 286 11.73 -3.29 8.75
N GLN A 287 10.62 -4.04 8.76
CA GLN A 287 9.59 -3.90 7.73
C GLN A 287 8.92 -2.51 7.75
N ILE A 288 8.91 -1.80 8.88
CA ILE A 288 8.44 -0.41 8.93
C ILE A 288 9.38 0.54 8.17
N VAL A 289 10.69 0.24 8.16
CA VAL A 289 11.70 0.98 7.40
C VAL A 289 11.48 0.73 5.91
N VAL A 290 11.35 -0.54 5.50
CA VAL A 290 11.10 -0.92 4.10
C VAL A 290 9.80 -0.31 3.57
N PHE A 291 8.72 -0.31 4.36
CA PHE A 291 7.48 0.37 4.01
C PHE A 291 7.71 1.85 3.71
N MET A 292 8.40 2.55 4.61
CA MET A 292 8.69 3.98 4.45
C MET A 292 9.66 4.25 3.30
N ASP A 293 10.60 3.36 3.00
CA ASP A 293 11.49 3.46 1.84
C ASP A 293 10.74 3.31 0.51
N ILE A 294 9.71 2.45 0.46
CA ILE A 294 8.84 2.31 -0.72
C ILE A 294 7.98 3.58 -0.89
N VAL A 295 7.42 4.12 0.21
CA VAL A 295 6.73 5.42 0.20
C VAL A 295 7.65 6.52 -0.28
N GLU A 296 8.89 6.57 0.21
CA GLU A 296 9.89 7.55 -0.20
C GLU A 296 10.24 7.44 -1.68
N TYR A 297 10.39 6.21 -2.19
CA TYR A 297 10.73 5.96 -3.60
C TYR A 297 9.58 6.32 -4.54
N LEU A 298 8.34 5.92 -4.22
CA LEU A 298 7.20 6.06 -5.11
C LEU A 298 6.47 7.40 -4.99
N LYS A 299 6.58 8.07 -3.84
CA LYS A 299 5.93 9.35 -3.51
C LYS A 299 4.42 9.36 -3.86
N PRO A 300 3.59 8.49 -3.25
CA PRO A 300 2.15 8.46 -3.52
C PRO A 300 1.44 9.73 -3.05
N LYS A 301 0.22 10.02 -3.53
CA LYS A 301 -0.58 11.14 -3.04
C LYS A 301 -1.05 10.92 -1.60
N PHE A 302 -1.38 9.68 -1.25
CA PHE A 302 -1.82 9.28 0.08
C PHE A 302 -1.08 8.04 0.57
N VAL A 303 -0.92 7.95 1.89
CA VAL A 303 -0.35 6.81 2.60
C VAL A 303 -1.31 6.42 3.71
N LEU A 304 -1.63 5.13 3.81
CA LEU A 304 -2.40 4.56 4.92
C LEU A 304 -1.60 3.40 5.54
N MET A 305 -0.97 3.65 6.67
CA MET A 305 -0.27 2.60 7.42
C MET A 305 -1.15 2.08 8.55
N GLU A 306 -1.35 0.77 8.62
CA GLU A 306 -2.01 0.10 9.76
C GLU A 306 -0.97 -0.59 10.66
N ASN A 307 -1.23 -0.63 11.95
CA ASN A 307 -0.47 -1.49 12.86
C ASN A 307 -1.20 -1.80 14.18
N VAL A 308 -0.62 -2.72 14.96
CA VAL A 308 -1.07 -3.01 16.32
C VAL A 308 -0.80 -1.84 17.27
N VAL A 309 -1.65 -1.69 18.30
CA VAL A 309 -1.50 -0.65 19.34
C VAL A 309 -0.16 -0.69 20.07
N ASP A 310 0.48 -1.87 20.15
CA ASP A 310 1.77 -2.03 20.82
C ASP A 310 2.89 -1.20 20.17
N ILE A 311 2.73 -0.75 18.92
CA ILE A 311 3.67 0.17 18.25
C ILE A 311 3.79 1.52 18.98
N LEU A 312 2.79 1.87 19.80
CA LEU A 312 2.74 3.09 20.61
C LEU A 312 3.14 2.84 22.07
N ARG A 313 3.38 1.58 22.46
CA ARG A 313 3.69 1.19 23.85
C ARG A 313 5.17 0.93 24.07
N LEU A 314 5.80 0.16 23.19
CA LEU A 314 7.22 -0.19 23.34
C LEU A 314 8.08 1.07 23.19
N ASP A 315 9.07 1.23 24.07
CA ASP A 315 10.05 2.33 23.98
C ASP A 315 9.39 3.71 23.80
N LYS A 316 8.37 3.97 24.63
CA LYS A 316 7.55 5.19 24.58
C LYS A 316 6.92 5.44 23.19
N GLY A 317 6.61 4.38 22.45
CA GLY A 317 6.05 4.45 21.11
C GLY A 317 7.05 4.86 20.02
N SER A 318 8.33 4.50 20.16
CA SER A 318 9.37 4.91 19.23
C SER A 318 9.12 4.47 17.79
N LEU A 319 8.54 3.29 17.56
CA LEU A 319 8.15 2.84 16.21
C LEU A 319 7.02 3.68 15.61
N GLY A 320 5.99 4.01 16.39
CA GLY A 320 4.91 4.89 15.94
C GLY A 320 5.40 6.30 15.66
N ARG A 321 6.29 6.82 16.53
CA ARG A 321 6.96 8.11 16.32
C ARG A 321 7.90 8.09 15.12
N TYR A 322 8.61 6.99 14.88
CA TYR A 322 9.45 6.80 13.70
C TYR A 322 8.62 6.92 12.44
N ALA A 323 7.50 6.18 12.34
CA ALA A 323 6.65 6.23 11.17
C ALA A 323 6.09 7.65 10.92
N LEU A 324 5.60 8.32 11.96
CA LEU A 324 5.11 9.69 11.85
C LEU A 324 6.22 10.67 11.46
N SER A 325 7.40 10.53 12.06
CA SER A 325 8.59 11.34 11.75
C SER A 325 9.05 11.16 10.31
N ARG A 326 9.00 9.93 9.76
CA ARG A 326 9.37 9.67 8.36
C ARG A 326 8.41 10.36 7.40
N LEU A 327 7.10 10.36 7.67
CA LEU A 327 6.13 11.09 6.86
C LEU A 327 6.41 12.60 6.88
N VAL A 328 6.61 13.19 8.06
CA VAL A 328 6.90 14.62 8.21
C VAL A 328 8.22 15.00 7.54
N ASP A 329 9.27 14.19 7.71
CA ASP A 329 10.58 14.38 7.05
C ASP A 329 10.46 14.35 5.52
N MET A 330 9.62 13.44 5.00
CA MET A 330 9.25 13.37 3.58
C MET A 330 8.29 14.46 3.11
N ARG A 331 7.93 15.44 3.97
CA ARG A 331 6.99 16.54 3.71
C ARG A 331 5.54 16.12 3.52
N TYR A 332 5.14 14.96 4.00
CA TYR A 332 3.72 14.62 4.04
C TYR A 332 3.03 15.35 5.20
N GLN A 333 1.82 15.84 4.94
CA GLN A 333 0.85 16.03 6.01
C GLN A 333 0.57 14.68 6.64
N ALA A 334 0.37 14.62 7.96
CA ALA A 334 0.21 13.35 8.63
C ALA A 334 -0.70 13.42 9.84
N ARG A 335 -1.37 12.32 10.16
CA ARG A 335 -2.06 12.16 11.45
C ARG A 335 -2.13 10.69 11.84
N LEU A 336 -2.27 10.45 13.14
CA LEU A 336 -2.27 9.15 13.78
C LEU A 336 -3.54 8.99 14.61
N GLY A 337 -4.30 7.92 14.35
CA GLY A 337 -5.54 7.60 15.04
C GLY A 337 -5.53 6.16 15.56
N ILE A 338 -6.20 5.93 16.69
CA ILE A 338 -6.45 4.60 17.24
C ILE A 338 -7.93 4.32 17.04
N ILE A 339 -8.24 3.31 16.22
CA ILE A 339 -9.59 2.95 15.80
C ILE A 339 -9.92 1.56 16.35
N THR A 340 -11.13 1.42 16.91
CA THR A 340 -11.63 0.14 17.44
C THR A 340 -12.70 -0.42 16.52
N ALA A 341 -12.46 -1.59 15.94
CA ALA A 341 -13.30 -2.19 14.90
C ALA A 341 -14.78 -2.36 15.30
N GLY A 342 -15.06 -2.71 16.56
CA GLY A 342 -16.44 -2.88 17.04
C GLY A 342 -17.27 -1.59 16.99
N CYS A 343 -16.63 -0.42 17.00
CA CYS A 343 -17.30 0.86 16.80
C CYS A 343 -17.85 1.06 15.37
N TYR A 344 -17.57 0.14 14.45
CA TYR A 344 -17.93 0.22 13.03
C TYR A 344 -18.71 -1.03 12.58
N GLY A 345 -19.55 -1.58 13.45
CA GLY A 345 -20.48 -2.65 13.08
C GLY A 345 -19.84 -4.04 13.02
N LEU A 346 -18.95 -4.36 13.97
CA LEU A 346 -18.39 -5.70 14.11
C LEU A 346 -18.57 -6.21 15.54
N SER A 347 -18.89 -7.49 15.69
CA SER A 347 -18.98 -8.18 16.98
C SER A 347 -17.60 -8.57 17.55
N GLN A 348 -16.62 -7.65 17.43
CA GLN A 348 -15.24 -7.84 17.87
C GLN A 348 -14.65 -6.55 18.45
N PHE A 349 -13.97 -6.66 19.60
CA PHE A 349 -13.16 -5.56 20.14
C PHE A 349 -11.71 -5.67 19.63
N ARG A 350 -11.41 -5.01 18.51
CA ARG A 350 -10.07 -4.99 17.90
C ARG A 350 -9.62 -3.55 17.65
N SER A 351 -8.71 -3.05 18.50
CA SER A 351 -8.10 -1.74 18.31
C SER A 351 -6.83 -1.81 17.47
N ARG A 352 -6.67 -0.86 16.56
CA ARG A 352 -5.52 -0.71 15.65
C ARG A 352 -5.14 0.75 15.49
N VAL A 353 -3.87 0.97 15.19
CA VAL A 353 -3.31 2.29 14.87
C VAL A 353 -3.39 2.46 13.36
N PHE A 354 -3.94 3.59 12.93
CA PHE A 354 -3.97 4.01 11.55
C PHE A 354 -3.22 5.33 11.43
N MET A 355 -2.32 5.42 10.45
CA MET A 355 -1.57 6.61 10.16
C MET A 355 -1.85 7.06 8.73
N TRP A 356 -2.42 8.24 8.60
CA TRP A 356 -2.57 8.92 7.33
C TRP A 356 -1.31 9.72 7.01
N GLY A 357 -0.87 9.63 5.77
CA GLY A 357 -0.01 10.60 5.11
C GLY A 357 -0.72 11.18 3.89
N ALA A 358 -0.61 12.47 3.64
CA ALA A 358 -1.09 13.11 2.42
C ALA A 358 -0.03 14.07 1.85
N ASP A 359 0.16 14.06 0.54
CA ASP A 359 1.01 15.05 -0.15
C ASP A 359 0.59 16.47 0.25
N PRO A 360 1.49 17.46 0.35
CA PRO A 360 1.15 18.83 0.72
C PRO A 360 0.02 19.47 -0.08
N ASN A 361 -0.19 19.03 -1.32
CA ASN A 361 -1.21 19.56 -2.22
C ASN A 361 -2.56 18.81 -2.13
N MET A 362 -2.68 17.84 -1.22
CA MET A 362 -3.90 17.05 -1.01
C MET A 362 -4.58 17.44 0.31
N LYS A 363 -5.90 17.23 0.43
CA LYS A 363 -6.58 17.36 1.74
C LYS A 363 -6.23 16.14 2.60
N LEU A 364 -5.65 16.36 3.78
CA LEU A 364 -5.37 15.28 4.73
C LEU A 364 -6.70 14.62 5.18
N PRO A 365 -6.91 13.30 4.96
CA PRO A 365 -8.17 12.65 5.33
C PRO A 365 -8.47 12.71 6.84
N PRO A 366 -9.74 12.90 7.26
CA PRO A 366 -10.16 12.71 8.64
C PRO A 366 -10.25 11.23 9.02
N PHE A 367 -10.35 10.95 10.32
CA PHE A 367 -10.78 9.64 10.80
C PHE A 367 -12.31 9.62 10.91
N PRO A 368 -12.99 8.55 10.47
CA PRO A 368 -14.43 8.43 10.63
C PRO A 368 -14.76 8.29 12.12
N LEU A 369 -15.87 8.88 12.56
CA LEU A 369 -16.35 8.66 13.92
C LEU A 369 -16.99 7.27 14.08
N PRO A 370 -17.05 6.74 15.33
CA PRO A 370 -17.82 5.55 15.65
C PRO A 370 -19.26 5.62 15.13
N THR A 371 -19.75 4.54 14.52
CA THR A 371 -21.15 4.40 14.10
C THR A 371 -21.96 3.50 15.04
N HIS A 372 -21.28 2.75 15.92
CA HIS A 372 -21.91 1.82 16.87
C HIS A 372 -21.48 2.12 18.31
N ASP A 373 -22.41 1.99 19.26
CA ASP A 373 -22.20 2.28 20.69
C ASP A 373 -21.37 1.20 21.41
N VAL A 374 -20.09 1.14 21.06
CA VAL A 374 -19.11 0.34 21.78
C VAL A 374 -18.37 1.23 22.78
N ILE A 375 -18.46 0.85 24.05
CA ILE A 375 -17.69 1.50 25.11
C ILE A 375 -16.21 1.15 24.95
N VAL A 376 -15.44 2.08 24.40
CA VAL A 376 -13.98 1.97 24.30
C VAL A 376 -13.40 2.18 25.70
N ARG A 377 -13.22 1.09 26.45
CA ARG A 377 -12.60 1.15 27.79
C ARG A 377 -11.08 1.24 27.67
N TYR A 378 -10.51 2.04 28.58
CA TYR A 378 -9.09 2.32 28.83
C TYR A 378 -8.12 1.18 28.49
N GLY A 379 -6.91 1.57 28.09
CA GLY A 379 -5.81 0.64 27.78
C GLY A 379 -4.80 1.17 26.76
N PHE A 380 -5.04 2.35 26.19
CA PHE A 380 -4.08 3.01 25.31
C PHE A 380 -2.98 3.71 26.12
N PRO A 381 -1.77 3.90 25.56
CA PRO A 381 -0.74 4.67 26.23
C PRO A 381 -1.22 6.11 26.48
N LEU A 382 -0.94 6.65 27.66
CA LEU A 382 -1.36 8.00 28.07
C LEU A 382 -0.82 9.08 27.12
N GLU A 383 0.38 8.87 26.58
CA GLU A 383 1.02 9.77 25.63
C GLU A 383 0.24 9.91 24.30
N PHE A 384 -0.66 8.97 24.01
CA PHE A 384 -1.44 8.90 22.78
C PHE A 384 -2.96 8.85 23.05
N GLU A 385 -3.41 9.30 24.21
CA GLU A 385 -4.84 9.33 24.57
C GLU A 385 -5.66 10.20 23.60
N ARG A 386 -5.08 11.33 23.17
CA ARG A 386 -5.65 12.25 22.16
C ARG A 386 -5.56 11.74 20.72
N ASN A 387 -5.11 10.51 20.53
CA ASN A 387 -5.14 9.84 19.24
C ASN A 387 -6.30 8.85 19.15
N VAL A 388 -7.05 8.62 20.23
CA VAL A 388 -8.19 7.70 20.23
C VAL A 388 -9.36 8.30 19.46
N VAL A 389 -9.81 7.61 18.41
CA VAL A 389 -10.95 8.04 17.62
C VAL A 389 -12.24 7.64 18.34
N ALA A 390 -12.82 8.58 19.05
CA ALA A 390 -14.06 8.43 19.81
C ALA A 390 -14.80 9.77 19.90
N TYR A 391 -16.08 9.70 20.27
CA TYR A 391 -16.83 10.90 20.67
C TYR A 391 -16.27 11.50 21.96
N SER A 392 -16.38 12.82 22.09
CA SER A 392 -16.05 13.50 23.34
C SER A 392 -17.01 13.11 24.46
N GLU A 393 -16.51 13.09 25.70
CA GLU A 393 -17.35 12.77 26.86
C GLU A 393 -18.50 13.79 27.00
N GLY A 394 -19.74 13.28 27.11
CA GLY A 394 -20.94 14.10 27.21
C GLY A 394 -21.48 14.64 25.88
N GLN A 395 -20.83 14.37 24.75
CA GLN A 395 -21.36 14.72 23.44
C GLN A 395 -22.58 13.82 23.10
N PRO A 396 -23.76 14.41 22.78
CA PRO A 396 -24.87 13.63 22.26
C PRO A 396 -24.46 12.91 20.98
N ARG A 397 -24.84 11.64 20.86
CA ARG A 397 -24.48 10.79 19.72
C ARG A 397 -25.69 9.95 19.33
N ASP A 398 -25.90 9.86 18.03
CA ASP A 398 -26.87 8.99 17.40
C ASP A 398 -26.08 7.88 16.71
N VAL A 399 -26.03 6.71 17.33
CA VAL A 399 -25.19 5.58 16.92
C VAL A 399 -25.98 4.29 17.10
N GLU A 400 -25.69 3.32 16.24
CA GLU A 400 -26.32 2.01 16.25
C GLU A 400 -25.94 1.19 17.50
N THR A 401 -26.75 0.19 17.82
CA THR A 401 -26.46 -0.71 18.93
C THR A 401 -25.24 -1.58 18.61
N ALA A 402 -24.35 -1.78 19.59
CA ALA A 402 -23.20 -2.66 19.42
C ALA A 402 -23.62 -4.10 19.05
N LEU A 403 -23.02 -4.64 17.99
CA LEU A 403 -23.29 -6.00 17.54
C LEU A 403 -22.71 -7.06 18.48
N VAL A 404 -23.43 -8.16 18.64
CA VAL A 404 -22.99 -9.34 19.37
C VAL A 404 -22.72 -10.52 18.43
N LEU A 405 -22.11 -11.58 18.97
CA LEU A 405 -21.75 -12.76 18.17
C LEU A 405 -22.97 -13.36 17.43
N LYS A 406 -24.13 -13.40 18.10
CA LYS A 406 -25.37 -13.92 17.49
C LYS A 406 -25.71 -13.17 16.20
N ASP A 407 -25.57 -11.85 16.18
CA ASP A 407 -25.92 -11.04 15.00
C ASP A 407 -25.06 -11.39 13.78
N ALA A 408 -23.85 -11.92 14.01
CA ALA A 408 -22.89 -12.25 12.97
C ALA A 408 -22.99 -13.69 12.43
N ILE A 409 -23.37 -14.66 13.27
CA ILE A 409 -23.25 -16.08 12.93
C ILE A 409 -24.52 -16.93 13.13
N SER A 410 -25.66 -16.35 13.53
CA SER A 410 -26.87 -17.15 13.81
C SER A 410 -27.48 -17.85 12.60
N ASP A 411 -27.20 -17.37 11.39
CA ASP A 411 -27.70 -17.93 10.13
C ASP A 411 -26.75 -18.97 9.50
N LEU A 412 -25.56 -19.20 10.09
CA LEU A 412 -24.63 -20.18 9.56
C LEU A 412 -25.13 -21.61 9.79
N PRO A 413 -25.05 -22.50 8.78
CA PRO A 413 -25.44 -23.90 8.93
C PRO A 413 -24.52 -24.61 9.92
N HIS A 414 -25.07 -25.58 10.65
CA HIS A 414 -24.30 -26.35 11.61
C HIS A 414 -23.28 -27.25 10.91
N VAL A 415 -22.03 -27.20 11.35
CA VAL A 415 -20.95 -28.08 10.86
C VAL A 415 -20.38 -28.93 12.00
N SER A 416 -19.78 -30.07 11.66
CA SER A 416 -19.07 -30.90 12.63
C SER A 416 -17.63 -30.41 12.83
N ASN A 417 -16.93 -30.95 13.83
CA ASN A 417 -15.52 -30.62 14.08
C ASN A 417 -14.60 -30.85 12.85
N ASN A 418 -14.93 -31.82 11.99
CA ASN A 418 -14.18 -32.07 10.76
C ASN A 418 -15.07 -31.77 9.56
N GLU A 419 -14.86 -30.60 8.96
CA GLU A 419 -15.55 -30.18 7.75
C GLU A 419 -14.52 -29.97 6.65
N THR A 420 -14.67 -30.71 5.54
CA THR A 420 -13.72 -30.69 4.40
C THR A 420 -14.32 -30.01 3.18
N ARG A 421 -15.63 -29.70 3.21
CA ARG A 421 -16.31 -29.00 2.13
C ARG A 421 -15.92 -27.52 2.18
N GLU A 422 -15.19 -27.07 1.17
CA GLU A 422 -14.87 -25.64 1.00
C GLU A 422 -16.08 -24.80 0.57
N ARG A 423 -17.13 -25.46 0.05
CA ARG A 423 -18.37 -24.81 -0.41
C ARG A 423 -19.58 -25.58 0.10
N MET A 424 -20.54 -24.84 0.65
CA MET A 424 -21.84 -25.37 1.06
C MET A 424 -22.92 -24.30 0.91
N SER A 425 -24.18 -24.74 0.78
CA SER A 425 -25.32 -23.84 0.74
C SER A 425 -25.70 -23.39 2.15
N TYR A 426 -26.19 -22.16 2.28
CA TYR A 426 -26.90 -21.73 3.47
C TYR A 426 -28.24 -22.49 3.60
N GLU A 427 -28.60 -22.82 4.83
CA GLU A 427 -29.87 -23.50 5.15
C GLU A 427 -31.00 -22.52 5.46
N SER A 428 -30.67 -21.27 5.80
CA SER A 428 -31.61 -20.21 6.15
C SER A 428 -31.33 -18.89 5.43
N LEU A 429 -32.35 -18.04 5.38
CA LEU A 429 -32.23 -16.64 5.01
C LEU A 429 -31.52 -15.86 6.13
N PRO A 430 -30.88 -14.71 5.82
CA PRO A 430 -30.30 -13.86 6.86
C PRO A 430 -31.39 -13.37 7.83
N GLU A 431 -31.08 -13.37 9.12
CA GLU A 431 -31.98 -13.02 10.23
C GLU A 431 -31.72 -11.59 10.77
N THR A 432 -30.52 -11.05 10.57
CA THR A 432 -30.11 -9.73 11.07
C THR A 432 -29.72 -8.78 9.95
N ASP A 433 -29.69 -7.47 10.22
CA ASP A 433 -29.17 -6.46 9.28
C ASP A 433 -27.72 -6.75 8.87
N PHE A 434 -26.88 -7.15 9.84
CA PHE A 434 -25.50 -7.52 9.57
C PHE A 434 -25.39 -8.72 8.62
N GLN A 435 -26.19 -9.76 8.82
CA GLN A 435 -26.21 -10.93 7.93
C GLN A 435 -26.72 -10.58 6.52
N ARG A 436 -27.72 -9.70 6.42
CA ARG A 436 -28.19 -9.17 5.13
C ARG A 436 -27.08 -8.41 4.41
N TYR A 437 -26.36 -7.54 5.13
CA TYR A 437 -25.24 -6.78 4.59
C TYR A 437 -24.11 -7.68 4.08
N ILE A 438 -23.57 -8.59 4.91
CA ILE A 438 -22.40 -9.42 4.54
C ILE A 438 -22.71 -10.51 3.49
N ARG A 439 -23.99 -10.87 3.30
CA ARG A 439 -24.44 -11.83 2.27
C ARG A 439 -24.88 -11.15 0.97
N SER A 440 -24.91 -9.82 0.93
CA SER A 440 -25.30 -9.09 -0.27
C SER A 440 -24.36 -9.41 -1.43
N THR A 441 -24.93 -9.54 -2.64
CA THR A 441 -24.12 -9.75 -3.84
C THR A 441 -23.47 -8.43 -4.28
N LYS A 442 -22.36 -8.49 -5.03
CA LYS A 442 -21.73 -7.30 -5.67
C LYS A 442 -22.71 -6.44 -6.50
N HIS A 443 -23.85 -7.00 -6.91
CA HIS A 443 -24.92 -6.31 -7.65
C HIS A 443 -26.00 -5.73 -6.74
N GLU A 444 -26.25 -6.33 -5.57
CA GLU A 444 -27.20 -5.85 -4.56
C GLU A 444 -26.59 -4.83 -3.61
N GLU A 445 -25.26 -4.87 -3.38
CA GLU A 445 -24.52 -3.78 -2.71
C GLU A 445 -24.84 -2.44 -3.41
N GLN A 446 -24.85 -2.41 -4.75
CA GLN A 446 -25.23 -1.23 -5.53
C GLN A 446 -26.71 -0.81 -5.40
N ALA A 447 -27.61 -1.72 -5.03
CA ALA A 447 -29.05 -1.43 -4.91
C ALA A 447 -29.46 -1.06 -3.47
N TYR A 448 -28.87 -1.69 -2.46
CA TYR A 448 -29.01 -1.29 -1.04
C TYR A 448 -28.39 0.10 -0.80
N GLU A 449 -27.31 0.43 -1.52
CA GLU A 449 -26.66 1.75 -1.49
C GLU A 449 -27.61 2.87 -1.97
N ASP A 450 -28.42 2.65 -3.01
CA ASP A 450 -29.38 3.65 -3.54
C ASP A 450 -30.63 3.86 -2.65
N GLU A 451 -31.09 2.83 -1.93
CA GLU A 451 -32.26 2.95 -1.03
C GLU A 451 -31.93 3.74 0.25
N SER A 452 -30.70 3.63 0.78
CA SER A 452 -30.26 4.41 1.96
C SER A 452 -30.13 5.92 1.71
N HIS A 453 -30.03 6.33 0.44
CA HIS A 453 -30.00 7.74 0.03
C HIS A 453 -31.39 8.36 -0.16
N GLN A 454 -32.48 7.59 -0.05
CA GLN A 454 -33.85 8.11 -0.17
C GLN A 454 -34.52 8.42 1.18
N GLU A 455 -33.92 8.05 2.31
CA GLU A 455 -34.48 8.29 3.66
C GLU A 455 -33.65 9.27 4.54
N ILE A 456 -32.74 10.07 3.97
CA ILE A 456 -32.06 11.17 4.69
C ILE A 456 -32.52 12.53 4.18
#